data_AF-A0A5N8WDA3-F1
#
_entry.id   AF-A0A5N8WDA3-F1
#
_cell.length_a   1.000
_cell.length_b   1.000
_cell.length_c   1.000
_cell.angle_alpha   90.00
_cell.angle_beta   90.00
_cell.angle_gamma   90.00
#
_symmetry.space_group_name_H-M   'P 1'
#
loop_
_entity.id
_entity.type
_entity.pdbx_description
1 polymer ?
#
loop_
_entity_poly.entity_id
_entity_poly.type
_entity_poly.pdbx_seq_one_letter_code
_entity_poly.pdbx_strand_id
1 'polypeptide(L)'
;MLASDDLWERTAAACALGEISGDAEPALPVLGSAWQGNPYTRGTITACLTEPGRAAAPAHDLLRTELATPRRHTARSGGHGSHDIVNDERLLRSCRAVLEAG
;
A
#
# COMPACT_ATOMS: atom_id res chain seq x y z
N MET A 1 -18.66 -1.59 9.53
CA MET A 1 -18.37 -0.15 9.48
C MET A 1 -17.27 0.22 10.45
N LEU A 2 -17.29 -0.22 11.71
CA LEU A 2 -16.21 0.07 12.68
C LEU A 2 -14.84 -0.54 12.31
N ALA A 3 -14.81 -1.79 11.79
CA ALA A 3 -13.55 -2.45 11.44
C ALA A 3 -12.82 -1.82 10.24
N SER A 4 -13.54 -1.13 9.34
CA SER A 4 -12.94 -0.45 8.20
C SER A 4 -12.32 0.88 8.60
N ASP A 5 -12.99 1.65 9.48
CA ASP A 5 -12.45 2.93 9.98
C ASP A 5 -11.21 2.68 10.86
N ASP A 6 -11.28 1.67 11.74
CA ASP A 6 -10.16 1.21 12.54
C ASP A 6 -8.96 0.74 11.70
N LEU A 7 -9.20 0.11 10.53
CA LEU A 7 -8.12 -0.26 9.61
C LEU A 7 -7.46 0.96 8.96
N TRP A 8 -8.25 1.96 8.55
CA TRP A 8 -7.73 3.21 7.98
C TRP A 8 -6.91 4.00 8.99
N GLU A 9 -7.40 4.11 10.22
CA GLU A 9 -6.68 4.77 11.32
C GLU A 9 -5.36 4.06 11.64
N ARG A 10 -5.37 2.73 11.73
CA ARG A 10 -4.13 1.95 11.94
C ARG A 10 -3.15 2.10 10.79
N THR A 11 -3.64 2.14 9.55
CA THR A 11 -2.80 2.34 8.36
C THR A 11 -2.15 3.72 8.41
N ALA A 12 -2.93 4.78 8.69
CA ALA A 12 -2.41 6.13 8.80
C ALA A 12 -1.39 6.27 9.95
N ALA A 13 -1.67 5.67 11.11
CA ALA A 13 -0.76 5.66 12.24
C ALA A 13 0.56 4.92 11.91
N ALA A 14 0.48 3.77 11.26
CA ALA A 14 1.65 3.00 10.82
C ALA A 14 2.48 3.78 9.79
N CYS A 15 1.83 4.49 8.86
CA CYS A 15 2.50 5.37 7.91
C CYS A 15 3.28 6.48 8.62
N ALA A 16 2.61 7.20 9.53
CA ALA A 16 3.18 8.30 10.30
C ALA A 16 4.34 7.85 11.19
N LEU A 17 4.23 6.68 11.83
CA LEU A 17 5.32 6.11 12.63
C LEU A 17 6.58 5.89 11.80
N GLY A 18 6.44 5.33 10.60
CA GLY A 18 7.57 5.14 9.69
C GLY A 18 8.13 6.45 9.12
N GLU A 19 7.32 7.53 9.08
CA GLU A 19 7.82 8.86 8.68
C GLU A 19 8.70 9.44 9.78
N ILE A 20 8.25 9.31 11.03
CA ILE A 20 8.94 9.83 12.21
C ILE A 20 10.23 9.03 12.48
N SER A 21 10.20 7.71 12.32
CA SER A 21 11.36 6.84 12.57
C SER A 21 12.35 6.78 11.40
N GLY A 22 11.92 7.09 10.17
CA GLY A 22 12.67 6.80 8.95
C GLY A 22 12.76 5.30 8.62
N ASP A 23 12.10 4.44 9.40
CA ASP A 23 12.13 3.00 9.26
C ASP A 23 10.71 2.44 9.19
N ALA A 24 10.41 1.78 8.06
CA ALA A 24 9.12 1.16 7.85
C ALA A 24 8.99 -0.19 8.56
N GLU A 25 10.09 -0.84 8.95
CA GLU A 25 10.11 -2.21 9.45
C GLU A 25 9.10 -2.44 10.60
N PRO A 26 9.04 -1.59 11.65
CA PRO A 26 8.11 -1.79 12.76
C PRO A 26 6.63 -1.67 12.35
N ALA A 27 6.36 -0.96 11.25
CA ALA A 27 5.02 -0.73 10.72
C ALA A 27 4.58 -1.84 9.75
N LEU A 28 5.50 -2.64 9.19
CA LEU A 28 5.20 -3.62 8.15
C LEU A 28 4.14 -4.66 8.50
N PRO A 29 4.04 -5.20 9.73
CA PRO A 29 2.97 -6.13 10.06
C PRO A 29 1.58 -5.51 9.91
N VAL A 30 1.43 -4.24 10.32
CA VAL A 30 0.16 -3.50 10.22
C VAL A 30 -0.14 -3.16 8.76
N LEU A 31 0.86 -2.65 8.04
CA LEU A 31 0.73 -2.30 6.62
C LEU A 31 0.42 -3.53 5.76
N GLY A 32 1.07 -4.66 6.01
CA GLY A 32 0.82 -5.93 5.32
C GLY A 32 -0.58 -6.48 5.58
N SER A 33 -1.05 -6.41 6.84
CA SER A 33 -2.43 -6.78 7.17
C SER A 33 -3.45 -5.89 6.45
N ALA A 34 -3.21 -4.59 6.43
CA ALA A 34 -4.06 -3.63 5.71
C ALA A 34 -4.05 -3.84 4.19
N TRP A 35 -2.88 -4.16 3.61
CA TRP A 35 -2.71 -4.46 2.19
C TRP A 35 -3.56 -5.65 1.73
N GLN A 36 -3.61 -6.69 2.55
CA GLN A 36 -4.37 -7.90 2.26
C GLN A 36 -5.86 -7.74 2.59
N GLY A 37 -6.19 -7.06 3.69
CA GLY A 37 -7.56 -6.89 4.16
C GLY A 37 -8.38 -5.87 3.37
N ASN A 38 -7.74 -4.88 2.73
CA ASN A 38 -8.45 -3.83 2.02
C ASN A 38 -7.64 -3.28 0.81
N PRO A 39 -8.06 -3.54 -0.44
CA PRO A 39 -7.39 -3.01 -1.63
C PRO A 39 -7.25 -1.48 -1.67
N TYR A 40 -8.14 -0.74 -1.02
CA TYR A 40 -8.08 0.73 -1.00
C TYR A 40 -6.92 1.29 -0.17
N THR A 41 -6.36 0.53 0.76
CA THR A 41 -5.21 0.97 1.56
C THR A 41 -3.90 0.90 0.77
N ARG A 42 -3.83 0.04 -0.25
CA ARG A 42 -2.60 -0.24 -1.02
C ARG A 42 -1.98 1.03 -1.59
N GLY A 43 -2.80 1.93 -2.14
CA GLY A 43 -2.35 3.21 -2.66
C GLY A 43 -1.70 4.10 -1.58
N THR A 44 -2.36 4.24 -0.44
CA THR A 44 -1.84 4.99 0.72
C THR A 44 -0.55 4.38 1.26
N ILE A 45 -0.49 3.05 1.36
CA ILE A 45 0.70 2.33 1.82
C ILE A 45 1.87 2.56 0.85
N THR A 46 1.65 2.43 -0.46
CA THR A 46 2.71 2.70 -1.45
C THR A 46 3.20 4.14 -1.42
N ALA A 47 2.30 5.11 -1.25
CA ALA A 47 2.69 6.53 -1.15
C ALA A 47 3.58 6.77 0.08
N CYS A 48 3.25 6.14 1.20
CA CYS A 48 4.05 6.19 2.40
C CYS A 48 5.44 5.55 2.22
N LEU A 49 5.52 4.43 1.47
CA LEU A 49 6.77 3.74 1.18
C LEU A 49 7.66 4.47 0.16
N THR A 50 7.11 5.34 -0.69
CA THR A 50 7.89 6.15 -1.64
C THR A 50 8.58 7.36 -1.01
N GLU A 51 8.32 7.68 0.26
CA GLU A 51 8.93 8.85 0.91
C GLU A 51 10.46 8.71 1.03
N PRO A 52 11.24 9.74 0.63
CA PRO A 52 12.70 9.70 0.65
C PRO A 52 13.28 9.41 2.03
N GLY A 53 14.34 8.59 2.08
CA GLY A 53 15.05 8.29 3.33
C GLY A 53 14.42 7.18 4.17
N ARG A 54 13.31 6.60 3.72
CA ARG A 54 12.69 5.45 4.37
C ARG A 54 13.32 4.14 3.91
N ALA A 55 13.66 3.27 4.86
CA ALA A 55 14.04 1.89 4.56
C ALA A 55 12.79 1.06 4.16
N ALA A 56 12.46 1.03 2.87
CA ALA A 56 11.33 0.25 2.33
C ALA A 56 11.71 -1.17 1.88
N ALA A 57 13.00 -1.54 1.96
CA ALA A 57 13.52 -2.82 1.49
C ALA A 57 12.73 -4.05 1.96
N PRO A 58 12.29 -4.16 3.24
CA PRO A 58 11.55 -5.34 3.68
C PRO A 58 10.10 -5.38 3.17
N ALA A 59 9.61 -4.31 2.53
CA ALA A 59 8.32 -4.32 1.81
C ALA A 59 8.46 -4.78 0.34
N HIS A 60 9.68 -4.95 -0.20
CA HIS A 60 9.88 -5.20 -1.63
C HIS A 60 9.20 -6.48 -2.13
N ASP A 61 9.18 -7.55 -1.32
CA ASP A 61 8.55 -8.81 -1.72
C ASP A 61 7.02 -8.70 -1.81
N LEU A 62 6.41 -7.89 -0.95
CA LEU A 62 4.99 -7.56 -1.02
C LEU A 62 4.68 -6.82 -2.34
N LEU A 63 5.50 -5.83 -2.69
CA LEU A 63 5.33 -5.03 -3.91
C LEU A 63 5.56 -5.85 -5.19
N ARG A 64 6.56 -6.73 -5.21
CA ARG A 64 6.80 -7.67 -6.32
C ARG A 64 5.63 -8.62 -6.52
N THR A 65 5.08 -9.15 -5.43
CA THR A 65 3.90 -10.02 -5.47
C THR A 65 2.68 -9.29 -6.05
N GLU A 66 2.47 -8.03 -5.66
CA GLU A 66 1.42 -7.20 -6.23
C GLU A 66 1.60 -7.03 -7.74
N LEU A 67 2.80 -6.66 -8.19
CA LEU A 67 3.12 -6.46 -9.61
C LEU A 67 2.94 -7.73 -10.45
N ALA A 68 3.25 -8.90 -9.88
CA ALA A 68 3.12 -10.19 -10.54
C ALA A 68 1.66 -10.70 -10.64
N THR A 69 0.72 -10.13 -9.89
CA THR A 69 -0.67 -10.62 -9.84
C THR A 69 -1.51 -10.07 -11.01
N PRO A 70 -2.01 -10.91 -11.95
CA PRO A 70 -2.67 -10.45 -13.18
C PRO A 70 -4.13 -9.98 -13.01
N ARG A 71 -4.73 -10.15 -11.83
CA ARG A 71 -6.08 -9.68 -11.49
C ARG A 71 -6.09 -9.05 -10.10
N ARG A 72 -5.63 -7.81 -10.03
CA ARG A 72 -5.67 -6.99 -8.82
C ARG A 72 -7.07 -6.42 -8.70
N HIS A 73 -7.87 -6.99 -7.81
CA HIS A 73 -9.26 -6.58 -7.58
C HIS A 73 -9.32 -5.18 -6.94
N THR A 74 -9.04 -4.11 -7.69
CA THR A 74 -9.37 -2.74 -7.29
C THR A 74 -10.85 -2.45 -7.56
N ALA A 75 -11.42 -3.04 -8.60
CA ALA A 75 -12.86 -3.06 -8.84
C ALA A 75 -13.55 -4.09 -7.92
N ARG A 76 -14.53 -3.65 -7.11
CA ARG A 76 -15.41 -4.58 -6.36
C ARG A 76 -16.09 -5.53 -7.34
N SER A 77 -16.25 -6.79 -6.95
CA SER A 77 -17.21 -7.68 -7.64
C SER A 77 -18.60 -7.02 -7.62
N GLY A 78 -19.10 -6.60 -8.79
CA GLY A 78 -20.38 -5.92 -8.94
C GLY A 78 -20.36 -4.38 -8.88
N GLY A 79 -19.18 -3.74 -8.85
CA GLY A 79 -19.05 -2.28 -8.96
C GLY A 79 -18.42 -1.85 -10.30
N HIS A 80 -18.84 -0.70 -10.83
CA HIS A 80 -18.21 -0.05 -11.98
C HIS A 80 -17.78 1.36 -11.56
N GLY A 81 -16.48 1.56 -11.33
CA GLY A 81 -15.89 2.87 -11.13
C GLY A 81 -15.06 3.26 -12.35
N SER A 82 -15.35 4.41 -12.98
CA SER A 82 -14.54 4.96 -14.07
C SER A 82 -13.08 5.21 -13.68
N HIS A 83 -12.79 5.26 -12.38
CA HIS A 83 -11.47 5.53 -11.81
C HIS A 83 -10.69 4.25 -11.43
N ASP A 84 -11.28 3.05 -11.49
CA ASP A 84 -10.65 1.83 -10.99
C ASP A 84 -9.37 1.49 -11.76
N ILE A 85 -9.39 1.67 -13.08
CA ILE A 85 -8.22 1.50 -13.96
C ILE A 85 -7.13 2.52 -13.64
N VAL A 86 -7.51 3.80 -13.55
CA VAL A 86 -6.54 4.89 -13.27
C VAL A 86 -5.87 4.70 -11.91
N ASN A 87 -6.64 4.26 -10.91
CA ASN A 87 -6.12 3.97 -9.57
C ASN A 87 -5.20 2.75 -9.56
N ASP A 88 -5.53 1.68 -10.30
CA ASP A 88 -4.66 0.52 -10.46
C ASP A 88 -3.34 0.90 -11.14
N GLU A 89 -3.40 1.61 -12.28
CA GLU A 89 -2.20 2.06 -12.99
C GLU A 89 -1.31 2.98 -12.14
N ARG A 90 -1.93 3.84 -11.31
CA ARG A 90 -1.19 4.67 -10.35
C ARG A 90 -0.50 3.80 -9.29
N LEU A 91 -1.20 2.83 -8.72
CA LEU A 91 -0.63 1.88 -7.76
C LEU A 91 0.59 1.16 -8.35
N LEU A 92 0.50 0.65 -9.58
CA LEU A 92 1.60 -0.07 -10.21
C LEU A 92 2.82 0.82 -10.47
N ARG A 93 2.60 2.07 -10.86
CA ARG A 93 3.70 3.04 -11.00
C ARG A 93 4.37 3.31 -9.66
N SER A 94 3.58 3.50 -8.59
CA SER A 94 4.12 3.70 -7.25
C SER A 94 4.89 2.48 -6.74
N CYS A 95 4.37 1.25 -6.93
CA CYS A 95 5.10 0.02 -6.58
C CYS A 95 6.47 -0.06 -7.27
N ARG A 96 6.55 0.25 -8.57
CA ARG A 96 7.82 0.27 -9.31
C ARG A 96 8.76 1.34 -8.78
N ALA A 97 8.26 2.54 -8.50
CA ALA A 97 9.07 3.63 -7.97
C ALA A 97 9.72 3.28 -6.61
N VAL A 98 9.00 2.60 -5.71
CA VAL A 98 9.60 2.11 -4.44
C VAL A 98 10.73 1.12 -4.72
N LEU A 99 10.50 0.17 -5.63
CA LEU A 99 11.48 -0.87 -5.96
C LEU A 99 12.72 -0.34 -6.71
N GLU A 100 12.61 0.81 -7.36
CA GLU A 100 13.72 1.49 -8.07
C GLU A 100 14.52 2.42 -7.14
N ALA A 101 13.93 2.86 -6.03
CA ALA A 101 14.52 3.80 -5.09
C ALA A 101 15.38 3.16 -3.98
N GLY A 102 15.39 1.83 -3.87
CA GLY A 102 16.16 1.07 -2.86
C GLY A 102 16.93 -0.09 -3.47
#